data_AF-A0A819JWC9-F1
#
_entry.id   AF-A0A819JWC9-F1
#
_cell.length_a   1.000
_cell.length_b   1.000
_cell.length_c   1.000
_cell.angle_alpha   90.00
_cell.angle_beta   90.00
_cell.angle_gamma   90.00
#
_symmetry.space_group_name_H-M   'P 1'
#
loop_
_entity.id
_entity.type
_entity.pdbx_description
1 polymer ?
#
loop_
_entity_poly.entity_id
_entity_poly.type
_entity_poly.pdbx_seq_one_letter_code
_entity_poly.pdbx_strand_id
1 'polypeptide(L)'
;MSSTERRGHERSASAEFTRVDRTVKIQNATERLRSEMLNYVTSRFEEFSSEIKQASKMPSINEIIQQPIVSHNDLASINKVANEASSQTIASKQSVDIKKTSSAFPTKTFRMRSSILTELLEVSHIRSIRQIFVSILVLLVLQVAITDLFEKGTVDFQFDVIRWNFSNLSACLRLWFFLFMSTCAIVYYCFHFWAYKRLSLIPISSSSSTDTEELKKKTTSLMIFDWLWLTAYCCYIALFLYFPVNIILEENYPIVTRMIILIEQVRFLMKSHAFVRENAPHAILYGQIYSQRIEVEDVVENNSNDSLNEQKKIVIPHTPCPEFSKFLYFLFAPTLIYRDSYPRTSSVRWNFVISQLIQFATTSLFAYYLFYRFCLPVFRHFNSEHVTLKIFVLSILNCTLPGALLLFCTFYGFLHCWLNAFAEMLRFADRQFYSDWWTATSWSSYYRTWNIVVHDWLYTYVYRDCHKLLGVKYRLVSMYAVIFLSACVHEYIISLAFGYFYPILFIQFAILGFISMLILPQRTQNNAFNVFIWASLFVGLGMQMCLYSIEWYARQNCPRSVSGALDYFIPRSLFCRESDIVKPSISNHLPNFIHDL
;
A
#
# COMPACT_ATOMS: atom_id res chain seq x y z
N MET A 1 -3.33 -39.45 64.89
CA MET A 1 -3.36 -38.99 63.49
C MET A 1 -4.13 -40.01 62.67
N SER A 2 -5.24 -39.58 62.07
CA SER A 2 -6.34 -40.45 61.64
C SER A 2 -6.09 -41.06 60.26
N SER A 3 -6.75 -42.20 59.98
CA SER A 3 -6.76 -42.92 58.69
C SER A 3 -7.10 -42.06 57.47
N THR A 4 -7.62 -40.85 57.69
CA THR A 4 -7.95 -39.83 56.70
C THR A 4 -6.70 -39.15 56.10
N GLU A 5 -5.62 -38.97 56.86
CA GLU A 5 -4.38 -38.34 56.37
C GLU A 5 -3.59 -39.28 55.44
N ARG A 6 -3.57 -40.58 55.71
CA ARG A 6 -2.92 -41.58 54.83
C ARG A 6 -3.58 -41.68 53.45
N ARG A 7 -4.93 -41.65 53.38
CA ARG A 7 -5.67 -41.66 52.11
C ARG A 7 -5.49 -40.37 51.29
N GLY A 8 -5.23 -39.23 51.94
CA GLY A 8 -4.91 -37.97 51.26
C GLY A 8 -3.55 -38.01 50.58
N HIS A 9 -2.53 -38.57 51.24
CA HIS A 9 -1.19 -38.66 50.70
C HIS A 9 -1.08 -39.64 49.52
N GLU A 10 -1.74 -40.80 49.59
CA GLU A 10 -1.77 -41.76 48.48
C GLU A 10 -2.49 -41.23 47.23
N ARG A 11 -3.55 -40.44 47.40
CA ARG A 11 -4.26 -39.78 46.27
C ARG A 11 -3.43 -38.66 45.64
N SER A 12 -2.69 -37.90 46.44
CA SER A 12 -1.78 -36.85 45.92
C SER A 12 -0.63 -37.45 45.12
N ALA A 13 0.01 -38.51 45.64
CA ALA A 13 1.12 -39.19 44.94
C ALA A 13 0.66 -39.87 43.63
N SER A 14 -0.53 -40.46 43.62
CA SER A 14 -1.11 -41.07 42.41
C SER A 14 -1.47 -40.02 41.33
N ALA A 15 -1.98 -38.86 41.74
CA ALA A 15 -2.30 -37.74 40.84
C ALA A 15 -1.03 -37.07 40.26
N GLU A 16 0.05 -37.01 41.04
CA GLU A 16 1.33 -36.46 40.60
C GLU A 16 2.04 -37.41 39.63
N PHE A 17 2.00 -38.72 39.89
CA PHE A 17 2.51 -39.74 38.97
C PHE A 17 1.78 -39.76 37.62
N THR A 18 0.44 -39.61 37.61
CA THR A 18 -0.34 -39.52 36.37
C THR A 18 -0.11 -38.22 35.60
N ARG A 19 0.25 -37.12 36.28
CA ARG A 19 0.60 -35.85 35.64
C ARG A 19 1.96 -35.92 34.95
N VAL A 20 2.96 -36.54 35.60
CA VAL A 20 4.30 -36.75 35.04
C VAL A 20 4.25 -37.67 33.83
N ASP A 21 3.49 -38.78 33.88
CA ASP A 21 3.33 -39.70 32.74
C ASP A 21 2.64 -39.05 31.53
N ARG A 22 1.67 -38.14 31.76
CA ARG A 22 1.06 -37.34 30.68
C ARG A 22 2.04 -36.36 30.05
N THR A 23 2.86 -35.66 30.83
CA THR A 23 3.87 -34.74 30.29
C THR A 23 4.92 -35.46 29.45
N VAL A 24 5.38 -36.64 29.90
CA VAL A 24 6.34 -37.46 29.14
C VAL A 24 5.72 -37.97 27.83
N LYS A 25 4.45 -38.40 27.84
CA LYS A 25 3.73 -38.79 26.62
C LYS A 25 3.57 -37.64 25.62
N ILE A 26 3.27 -36.43 26.09
CA ILE A 26 3.14 -35.24 25.24
C ILE A 26 4.50 -34.85 24.65
N GLN A 27 5.57 -34.91 25.45
CA GLN A 27 6.92 -34.59 24.99
C GLN A 27 7.40 -35.59 23.93
N ASN A 28 7.18 -36.89 24.15
CA ASN A 28 7.48 -37.93 23.17
C ASN A 28 6.63 -37.81 21.88
N ALA A 29 5.36 -37.43 22.00
CA ALA A 29 4.51 -37.17 20.83
C ALA A 29 5.00 -35.94 20.04
N THR A 30 5.48 -34.91 20.74
CA THR A 30 6.01 -33.68 20.12
C THR A 30 7.34 -33.93 19.40
N GLU A 31 8.23 -34.74 19.98
CA GLU A 31 9.46 -35.15 19.30
C GLU A 31 9.20 -36.04 18.08
N ARG A 32 8.19 -36.92 18.15
CA ARG A 32 7.78 -37.77 17.03
C ARG A 32 7.20 -36.95 15.86
N LEU A 33 6.37 -35.96 16.17
CA LEU A 33 5.84 -35.02 15.17
C LEU A 33 6.95 -34.16 14.55
N ARG A 34 7.92 -33.74 15.36
CA ARG A 34 9.08 -32.98 14.90
C ARG A 34 9.96 -33.80 13.95
N SER A 35 10.22 -35.07 14.25
CA SER A 35 11.03 -35.95 13.39
C SER A 35 10.30 -36.33 12.09
N GLU A 36 8.99 -36.59 12.14
CA GLU A 36 8.17 -36.80 10.94
C GLU A 36 8.15 -35.57 10.04
N MET A 37 8.00 -34.36 10.61
CA MET A 37 8.09 -33.12 9.86
C MET A 37 9.48 -32.89 9.26
N LEU A 38 10.55 -33.17 10.00
CA LEU A 38 11.92 -33.01 9.50
C LEU A 38 12.19 -33.96 8.33
N ASN A 39 11.73 -35.21 8.43
CA ASN A 39 11.87 -36.21 7.38
C ASN A 39 11.05 -35.84 6.14
N TYR A 40 9.83 -35.31 6.32
CA TYR A 40 8.99 -34.82 5.22
C TYR A 40 9.63 -33.64 4.49
N VAL A 41 10.16 -32.66 5.23
CA VAL A 41 10.84 -31.49 4.64
C VAL A 41 12.12 -31.91 3.91
N THR A 42 12.90 -32.82 4.49
CA THR A 42 14.15 -33.32 3.88
C THR A 42 13.85 -34.11 2.61
N SER A 43 12.85 -34.99 2.63
CA SER A 43 12.36 -35.73 1.46
C SER A 43 11.94 -34.80 0.32
N ARG A 44 11.17 -33.73 0.61
CA ARG A 44 10.77 -32.78 -0.45
C ARG A 44 11.92 -31.94 -0.96
N PHE A 45 12.94 -31.67 -0.14
CA PHE A 45 14.13 -30.96 -0.58
C PHE A 45 14.99 -31.83 -1.52
N GLU A 46 15.09 -33.13 -1.25
CA GLU A 46 15.77 -34.10 -2.11
C GLU A 46 15.04 -34.31 -3.45
N GLU A 47 13.71 -34.39 -3.42
CA GLU A 47 12.87 -34.48 -4.63
C GLU A 47 12.96 -33.22 -5.49
N PHE A 48 12.96 -32.04 -4.87
CA PHE A 48 13.16 -30.77 -5.58
C PHE A 48 14.57 -30.65 -6.18
N SER A 49 15.59 -31.16 -5.47
CA SER A 49 16.97 -31.20 -5.94
C SER A 49 17.14 -32.17 -7.12
N SER A 50 16.41 -33.29 -7.15
CA SER A 50 16.43 -34.23 -8.27
C SER A 50 15.69 -33.69 -9.50
N GLU A 51 14.55 -33.00 -9.31
CA GLU A 51 13.83 -32.30 -10.38
C GLU A 51 14.69 -31.20 -11.03
N ILE A 52 15.46 -30.43 -10.23
CA ILE A 52 16.39 -29.42 -10.76
C ILE A 52 17.55 -30.08 -11.52
N LYS A 53 18.08 -31.20 -11.04
CA LYS A 53 19.13 -31.95 -11.75
C LYS A 53 18.61 -32.54 -13.06
N GLN A 54 17.36 -32.99 -13.10
CA GLN A 54 16.72 -33.52 -14.30
C GLN A 54 16.39 -32.41 -15.32
N ALA A 55 15.98 -31.23 -14.85
CA ALA A 55 15.79 -30.04 -15.69
C ALA A 55 17.10 -29.47 -16.25
N SER A 56 18.26 -29.77 -15.63
CA SER A 56 19.58 -29.38 -16.13
C SER A 56 20.16 -30.30 -17.21
N LYS A 57 19.53 -31.45 -17.48
CA LYS A 57 19.91 -32.42 -18.53
C LYS A 57 18.79 -32.58 -19.55
N MET A 58 18.51 -31.54 -20.33
CA MET A 58 17.77 -31.69 -21.59
C MET A 58 18.75 -31.77 -22.77
N PRO A 59 18.65 -32.79 -23.64
CA PRO A 59 19.46 -32.87 -24.85
C PRO A 59 19.01 -31.85 -25.91
N SER A 60 19.94 -31.45 -26.76
CA SER A 60 19.74 -30.50 -27.86
C SER A 60 18.76 -31.01 -28.93
N ILE A 61 17.98 -30.09 -29.48
CA ILE A 61 16.87 -30.23 -30.45
C ILE A 61 17.19 -31.06 -31.72
N ASN A 62 18.45 -31.39 -32.00
CA ASN A 62 18.86 -32.02 -33.26
C ASN A 62 18.66 -33.55 -33.34
N GLU A 63 18.24 -34.24 -32.27
CA GLU A 63 18.01 -35.70 -32.30
C GLU A 63 16.55 -36.11 -32.58
N ILE A 64 15.61 -35.16 -32.71
CA ILE A 64 14.19 -35.47 -32.97
C ILE A 64 13.87 -35.55 -34.49
N ILE A 65 14.82 -35.22 -35.37
CA ILE A 65 14.56 -35.05 -36.82
C ILE A 65 14.71 -36.34 -37.65
N GLN A 66 14.95 -37.51 -37.05
CA GLN A 66 15.11 -38.75 -37.83
C GLN A 66 14.13 -39.85 -37.42
N GLN A 67 12.89 -39.80 -37.92
CA GLN A 67 12.14 -41.01 -38.28
C GLN A 67 11.22 -40.76 -39.51
N PRO A 68 11.03 -41.77 -40.39
CA PRO A 68 10.62 -41.56 -41.77
C PRO A 68 9.09 -41.58 -41.99
N ILE A 69 8.65 -40.75 -42.93
CA ILE A 69 7.25 -40.59 -43.38
C ILE A 69 6.92 -41.68 -44.41
N VAL A 70 5.79 -42.39 -44.24
CA VAL A 70 5.20 -43.21 -45.31
C VAL A 70 3.70 -42.93 -45.52
N SER A 71 3.41 -42.80 -46.82
CA SER A 71 2.15 -42.94 -47.56
C SER A 71 1.29 -41.69 -47.80
N HIS A 72 1.45 -41.19 -49.03
CA HIS A 72 0.53 -40.40 -49.82
C HIS A 72 -0.81 -41.12 -49.98
N ASN A 73 -1.92 -40.50 -49.57
CA ASN A 73 -3.15 -40.45 -50.39
C ASN A 73 -4.31 -39.55 -49.88
N ASP A 74 -4.13 -38.74 -48.82
CA ASP A 74 -5.18 -37.81 -48.37
C ASP A 74 -4.83 -36.31 -48.55
N LEU A 75 -3.97 -35.98 -49.52
CA LEU A 75 -3.44 -34.61 -49.66
C LEU A 75 -4.39 -33.59 -50.32
N ALA A 76 -5.51 -34.01 -50.91
CA ALA A 76 -6.43 -33.08 -51.59
C ALA A 76 -7.66 -32.71 -50.73
N SER A 77 -8.08 -33.59 -49.83
CA SER A 77 -9.18 -33.37 -48.87
C SER A 77 -8.70 -32.63 -47.62
N ILE A 78 -7.45 -32.86 -47.19
CA ILE A 78 -6.83 -32.14 -46.06
C ILE A 78 -6.53 -30.68 -46.43
N ASN A 79 -6.10 -30.37 -47.67
CA ASN A 79 -5.78 -28.99 -48.07
C ASN A 79 -7.00 -28.06 -48.12
N LYS A 80 -8.20 -28.59 -48.33
CA LYS A 80 -9.43 -27.78 -48.35
C LYS A 80 -9.89 -27.43 -46.93
N VAL A 81 -9.84 -28.39 -46.01
CA VAL A 81 -10.12 -28.18 -44.58
C VAL A 81 -9.01 -27.37 -43.90
N ALA A 82 -7.75 -27.57 -44.30
CA ALA A 82 -6.60 -26.82 -43.80
C ALA A 82 -6.60 -25.36 -44.27
N ASN A 83 -7.16 -25.02 -45.43
CA ASN A 83 -7.25 -23.63 -45.89
C ASN A 83 -8.39 -22.84 -45.23
N GLU A 84 -9.52 -23.49 -44.92
CA GLU A 84 -10.60 -22.89 -44.13
C GLU A 84 -10.22 -22.77 -42.65
N ALA A 85 -9.56 -23.79 -42.08
CA ALA A 85 -8.99 -23.73 -40.73
C ALA A 85 -7.81 -22.74 -40.66
N SER A 86 -6.99 -22.59 -41.69
CA SER A 86 -5.91 -21.59 -41.73
C SER A 86 -6.44 -20.17 -41.82
N SER A 87 -7.57 -19.92 -42.48
CA SER A 87 -8.16 -18.57 -42.55
C SER A 87 -8.71 -18.11 -41.19
N GLN A 88 -9.31 -19.02 -40.40
CA GLN A 88 -9.72 -18.75 -39.02
C GLN A 88 -8.54 -18.78 -38.02
N THR A 89 -7.49 -19.56 -38.30
CA THR A 89 -6.27 -19.62 -37.49
C THR A 89 -5.32 -18.45 -37.77
N ILE A 90 -5.36 -17.81 -38.94
CA ILE A 90 -4.57 -16.61 -39.24
C ILE A 90 -5.20 -15.37 -38.61
N ALA A 91 -6.53 -15.28 -38.55
CA ALA A 91 -7.22 -14.23 -37.78
C ALA A 91 -7.00 -14.38 -36.26
N SER A 92 -6.97 -15.62 -35.73
CA SER A 92 -6.65 -15.86 -34.32
C SER A 92 -5.14 -15.79 -34.02
N LYS A 93 -4.25 -16.23 -34.93
CA LYS A 93 -2.78 -16.07 -34.81
C LYS A 93 -2.33 -14.64 -34.97
N GLN A 94 -2.95 -13.79 -35.79
CA GLN A 94 -2.64 -12.35 -35.74
C GLN A 94 -3.05 -11.72 -34.40
N SER A 95 -4.10 -12.21 -33.73
CA SER A 95 -4.46 -11.76 -32.38
C SER A 95 -3.60 -12.37 -31.24
N VAL A 96 -2.94 -13.50 -31.50
CA VAL A 96 -2.13 -14.25 -30.52
C VAL A 96 -0.62 -14.02 -30.70
N ASP A 97 -0.12 -13.78 -31.92
CA ASP A 97 1.28 -13.49 -32.21
C ASP A 97 1.64 -12.00 -32.05
N ILE A 98 0.65 -11.09 -32.08
CA ILE A 98 0.82 -9.72 -31.55
C ILE A 98 0.95 -9.74 -30.00
N LYS A 99 0.52 -10.81 -29.33
CA LYS A 99 0.74 -11.00 -27.88
C LYS A 99 2.04 -11.72 -27.52
N LYS A 100 2.73 -12.37 -28.47
CA LYS A 100 4.02 -13.05 -28.22
C LYS A 100 5.24 -12.22 -28.58
N THR A 101 5.04 -11.02 -29.13
CA THR A 101 6.09 -10.01 -29.35
C THR A 101 5.96 -8.83 -28.38
N SER A 102 5.81 -9.11 -27.09
CA SER A 102 6.47 -8.33 -26.03
C SER A 102 6.31 -9.06 -24.69
N SER A 103 7.41 -9.22 -23.97
CA SER A 103 7.46 -9.49 -22.54
C SER A 103 6.96 -8.27 -21.74
N ALA A 104 5.84 -7.67 -22.14
CA ALA A 104 5.33 -6.43 -21.56
C ALA A 104 4.53 -6.73 -20.28
N PHE A 105 5.05 -6.26 -19.14
CA PHE A 105 4.29 -6.22 -17.89
C PHE A 105 2.92 -5.57 -18.10
N PRO A 106 1.84 -6.17 -17.54
CA PRO A 106 0.50 -5.60 -17.67
C PRO A 106 0.48 -4.16 -17.16
N THR A 107 -0.03 -3.24 -17.97
CA THR A 107 -0.19 -1.83 -17.63
C THR A 107 -1.61 -1.56 -17.17
N LYS A 108 -1.78 -0.61 -16.23
CA LYS A 108 -3.11 -0.18 -15.79
C LYS A 108 -3.86 0.45 -16.97
N THR A 109 -5.01 -0.13 -17.30
CA THR A 109 -5.97 0.45 -18.24
C THR A 109 -7.17 0.95 -17.46
N PHE A 110 -7.46 2.24 -17.59
CA PHE A 110 -8.61 2.86 -16.94
C PHE A 110 -9.87 2.55 -17.74
N ARG A 111 -10.91 2.06 -17.08
CA ARG A 111 -12.21 1.73 -17.68
C ARG A 111 -13.32 2.34 -16.86
N MET A 112 -14.44 2.66 -17.50
CA MET A 112 -15.66 3.07 -16.80
C MET A 112 -16.21 1.85 -16.06
N ARG A 113 -16.22 1.90 -14.72
CA ARG A 113 -16.74 0.83 -13.85
C ARG A 113 -17.10 1.37 -12.47
N SER A 114 -18.13 0.80 -11.88
CA SER A 114 -18.55 1.08 -10.50
C SER A 114 -17.55 0.53 -9.49
N SER A 115 -17.66 0.99 -8.25
CA SER A 115 -16.98 0.29 -7.15
C SER A 115 -17.74 -0.99 -6.82
N ILE A 116 -17.01 -2.09 -6.59
CA ILE A 116 -17.59 -3.42 -6.38
C ILE A 116 -18.61 -3.46 -5.24
N LEU A 117 -18.38 -2.70 -4.16
CA LEU A 117 -19.32 -2.66 -3.04
C LEU A 117 -20.60 -1.90 -3.39
N THR A 118 -20.57 -0.93 -4.32
CA THR A 118 -21.79 -0.27 -4.80
C THR A 118 -22.71 -1.28 -5.47
N GLU A 119 -22.15 -2.13 -6.33
CA GLU A 119 -22.91 -3.19 -7.01
C GLU A 119 -23.38 -4.27 -6.02
N LEU A 120 -22.50 -4.70 -5.11
CA LEU A 120 -22.85 -5.71 -4.10
C LEU A 120 -23.94 -5.23 -3.13
N LEU A 121 -23.98 -3.94 -2.79
CA LEU A 121 -25.00 -3.37 -1.91
C LEU A 121 -26.40 -3.31 -2.53
N GLU A 122 -26.54 -3.58 -3.83
CA GLU A 122 -27.86 -3.76 -4.47
C GLU A 122 -28.46 -5.13 -4.12
N VAL A 123 -27.61 -6.13 -3.86
CA VAL A 123 -28.02 -7.47 -3.42
C VAL A 123 -28.67 -7.38 -2.04
N SER A 124 -29.85 -8.00 -1.89
CA SER A 124 -30.65 -7.97 -0.66
C SER A 124 -29.85 -8.37 0.58
N HIS A 125 -29.08 -9.45 0.51
CA HIS A 125 -28.30 -9.97 1.64
C HIS A 125 -27.24 -8.99 2.14
N ILE A 126 -26.46 -8.37 1.25
CA ILE A 126 -25.39 -7.44 1.62
C ILE A 126 -25.98 -6.10 2.09
N ARG A 127 -27.09 -5.67 1.48
CA ARG A 127 -27.87 -4.51 1.97
C ARG A 127 -28.36 -4.73 3.40
N SER A 128 -28.80 -5.94 3.76
CA SER A 128 -29.17 -6.27 5.14
C SER A 128 -27.98 -6.17 6.08
N ILE A 129 -26.78 -6.62 5.68
CA ILE A 129 -25.55 -6.46 6.48
C ILE A 129 -25.28 -4.98 6.75
N ARG A 130 -25.38 -4.10 5.74
CA ARG A 130 -25.24 -2.65 5.94
C ARG A 130 -26.26 -2.11 6.95
N GLN A 131 -27.52 -2.55 6.86
CA GLN A 131 -28.56 -2.15 7.81
C GLN A 131 -28.24 -2.63 9.23
N ILE A 132 -27.71 -3.84 9.40
CA ILE A 132 -27.25 -4.35 10.71
C ILE A 132 -26.16 -3.44 11.29
N PHE A 133 -25.15 -3.07 10.51
CA PHE A 133 -24.10 -2.14 10.97
C PHE A 133 -24.66 -0.78 11.38
N VAL A 134 -25.60 -0.23 10.60
CA VAL A 134 -26.28 1.04 10.94
C VAL A 134 -27.10 0.89 12.22
N SER A 135 -27.82 -0.21 12.41
CA SER A 135 -28.58 -0.49 13.63
C SER A 135 -27.67 -0.63 14.85
N ILE A 136 -26.53 -1.33 14.73
CA ILE A 136 -25.53 -1.44 15.78
C ILE A 136 -25.00 -0.04 16.16
N LEU A 137 -24.73 0.82 15.18
CA LEU A 137 -24.32 2.20 15.45
C LEU A 137 -25.39 2.97 16.23
N VAL A 138 -26.65 2.91 15.79
CA VAL A 138 -27.76 3.58 16.50
C VAL A 138 -27.88 3.08 17.93
N LEU A 139 -27.77 1.77 18.14
CA LEU A 139 -27.80 1.16 19.47
C LEU A 139 -26.61 1.59 20.33
N LEU A 140 -25.42 1.73 19.77
CA LEU A 140 -24.24 2.20 20.50
C LEU A 140 -24.36 3.66 20.89
N VAL A 141 -24.84 4.53 20.00
CA VAL A 141 -25.12 5.94 20.33
C VAL A 141 -26.18 6.04 21.42
N LEU A 142 -27.25 5.24 21.31
CA LEU A 142 -28.29 5.16 22.33
C LEU A 142 -27.73 4.66 23.67
N GLN A 143 -26.89 3.62 23.64
CA GLN A 143 -26.24 3.09 24.84
C GLN A 143 -25.38 4.16 25.52
N VAL A 144 -24.61 4.93 24.74
CA VAL A 144 -23.80 6.05 25.27
C VAL A 144 -24.70 7.10 25.91
N ALA A 145 -25.72 7.58 25.17
CA ALA A 145 -26.64 8.59 25.67
C ALA A 145 -27.36 8.16 26.95
N ILE A 146 -27.79 6.89 27.02
CA ILE A 146 -28.43 6.31 28.22
C ILE A 146 -27.41 6.23 29.37
N THR A 147 -26.19 5.75 29.12
CA THR A 147 -25.16 5.62 30.16
C THR A 147 -24.81 6.99 30.74
N ASP A 148 -24.60 8.00 29.89
CA ASP A 148 -24.30 9.38 30.34
C ASP A 148 -25.48 10.00 31.10
N LEU A 149 -26.72 9.74 30.67
CA LEU A 149 -27.91 10.20 31.38
C LEU A 149 -28.00 9.60 32.79
N PHE A 150 -27.69 8.31 32.95
CA PHE A 150 -27.71 7.65 34.26
C PHE A 150 -26.53 8.02 35.15
N GLU A 151 -25.32 8.16 34.60
CA GLU A 151 -24.11 8.44 35.39
C GLU A 151 -23.97 9.92 35.75
N LYS A 152 -24.27 10.83 34.81
CA LYS A 152 -23.99 12.27 34.93
C LYS A 152 -25.25 13.13 35.05
N GLY A 153 -26.43 12.56 34.80
CA GLY A 153 -27.70 13.30 34.78
C GLY A 153 -27.91 14.17 33.52
N THR A 154 -26.94 14.22 32.60
CA THR A 154 -27.00 14.97 31.33
C THR A 154 -26.37 14.16 30.21
N VAL A 155 -26.91 14.26 28.99
CA VAL A 155 -26.30 13.65 27.81
C VAL A 155 -25.17 14.53 27.31
N ASP A 156 -23.93 14.16 27.62
CA ASP A 156 -22.74 14.74 27.02
C ASP A 156 -22.12 13.73 26.05
N PHE A 157 -22.12 14.05 24.75
CA PHE A 157 -21.54 13.20 23.71
C PHE A 157 -20.01 13.21 23.71
N GLN A 158 -19.38 13.94 24.64
CA GLN A 158 -17.94 13.99 24.89
C GLN A 158 -17.14 14.26 23.62
N PHE A 159 -17.46 15.35 22.92
CA PHE A 159 -16.73 15.76 21.71
C PHE A 159 -15.35 16.38 21.98
N ASP A 160 -14.90 16.40 23.24
CA ASP A 160 -13.64 17.03 23.65
C ASP A 160 -12.42 16.39 23.01
N VAL A 161 -12.41 15.05 22.86
CA VAL A 161 -11.32 14.35 22.17
C VAL A 161 -11.26 14.76 20.71
N ILE A 162 -12.41 14.94 20.04
CA ILE A 162 -12.47 15.42 18.65
C ILE A 162 -11.96 16.89 18.61
N ARG A 163 -12.48 17.75 19.47
CA ARG A 163 -12.07 19.17 19.53
C ARG A 163 -10.57 19.31 19.79
N TRP A 164 -10.01 18.52 20.70
CA TRP A 164 -8.58 18.49 20.97
C TRP A 164 -7.78 18.07 19.72
N ASN A 165 -8.20 16.99 19.05
CA ASN A 165 -7.54 16.49 17.85
C ASN A 165 -7.54 17.48 16.67
N PHE A 166 -8.52 18.38 16.61
CA PHE A 166 -8.66 19.42 15.58
C PHE A 166 -8.36 20.85 16.07
N SER A 167 -7.77 21.01 17.25
CA SER A 167 -7.49 22.32 17.86
C SER A 167 -6.65 23.25 16.96
N ASN A 168 -5.70 22.69 16.21
CA ASN A 168 -4.79 23.43 15.33
C ASN A 168 -5.11 23.27 13.83
N LEU A 169 -6.39 23.11 13.48
CA LEU A 169 -6.84 22.90 12.11
C LEU A 169 -6.37 24.02 11.14
N SER A 170 -6.36 25.28 11.59
CA SER A 170 -5.90 26.41 10.76
C SER A 170 -4.42 26.25 10.35
N ALA A 171 -3.55 25.82 11.27
CA ALA A 171 -2.15 25.58 10.99
C ALA A 171 -1.96 24.37 10.06
N CYS A 172 -2.74 23.31 10.27
CA CYS A 172 -2.80 22.14 9.39
C CYS A 172 -3.14 22.53 7.95
N LEU A 173 -4.18 23.34 7.75
CA LEU A 173 -4.60 23.82 6.43
C LEU A 173 -3.54 24.70 5.76
N ARG A 174 -2.85 25.57 6.52
CA ARG A 174 -1.74 26.38 6.00
C ARG A 174 -0.59 25.50 5.51
N LEU A 175 -0.19 24.50 6.29
CA LEU A 175 0.88 23.58 5.91
C LEU A 175 0.48 22.71 4.71
N TRP A 176 -0.76 22.22 4.69
CA TRP A 176 -1.30 21.50 3.53
C TRP A 176 -1.28 22.36 2.27
N PHE A 177 -1.70 23.62 2.36
CA PHE A 177 -1.67 24.55 1.23
C PHE A 177 -0.24 24.80 0.75
N PHE A 178 0.72 24.94 1.66
CA PHE A 178 2.14 25.05 1.31
C PHE A 178 2.65 23.81 0.57
N LEU A 179 2.30 22.60 1.03
CA LEU A 179 2.68 21.35 0.35
C LEU A 179 2.06 21.24 -1.05
N PHE A 180 0.79 21.62 -1.16
CA PHE A 180 0.06 21.66 -2.42
C PHE A 180 0.69 22.65 -3.40
N MET A 181 0.95 23.89 -2.96
CA MET A 181 1.55 24.94 -3.79
C MET A 181 2.99 24.60 -4.18
N SER A 182 3.76 24.02 -3.27
CA SER A 182 5.11 23.49 -3.55
C SER A 182 5.07 22.43 -4.66
N THR A 183 4.15 21.47 -4.57
CA THR A 183 3.98 20.44 -5.60
C THR A 183 3.57 21.07 -6.95
N CYS A 184 2.62 22.00 -6.94
CA CYS A 184 2.15 22.69 -8.15
C CYS A 184 3.23 23.56 -8.80
N ALA A 185 3.95 24.35 -8.01
CA ALA A 185 4.93 25.30 -8.54
C ALA A 185 6.26 24.60 -8.87
N ILE A 186 6.82 23.81 -7.96
CA ILE A 186 8.17 23.29 -8.12
C ILE A 186 8.16 22.09 -9.06
N VAL A 187 7.34 21.07 -8.82
CA VAL A 187 7.38 19.83 -9.62
C VAL A 187 6.99 20.10 -11.07
N TYR A 188 5.89 20.82 -11.31
CA TYR A 188 5.39 21.07 -12.65
C TYR A 188 6.33 21.99 -13.46
N TYR A 189 6.68 23.17 -12.95
CA TYR A 189 7.48 24.13 -13.70
C TYR A 189 8.94 23.69 -13.85
N CYS A 190 9.55 23.05 -12.85
CA CYS A 190 10.91 22.52 -13.00
C CYS A 190 10.98 21.37 -14.02
N PHE A 191 9.95 20.50 -14.06
CA PHE A 191 9.87 19.46 -15.09
C PHE A 191 9.70 20.06 -16.49
N HIS A 192 8.84 21.06 -16.65
CA HIS A 192 8.67 21.77 -17.92
C HIS A 192 9.96 22.46 -18.36
N PHE A 193 10.60 23.18 -17.44
CA PHE A 193 11.88 23.86 -17.71
C PHE A 193 12.93 22.86 -18.17
N TRP A 194 13.08 21.73 -17.48
CA TRP A 194 13.97 20.66 -17.89
C TRP A 194 13.64 20.15 -19.30
N ALA A 195 12.39 19.76 -19.57
CA ALA A 195 12.00 19.20 -20.86
C ALA A 195 12.21 20.17 -22.04
N TYR A 196 11.87 21.45 -21.88
CA TYR A 196 12.06 22.46 -22.94
C TYR A 196 13.53 22.83 -23.14
N LYS A 197 14.29 23.05 -22.07
CA LYS A 197 15.72 23.35 -22.19
C LYS A 197 16.51 22.17 -22.74
N ARG A 198 16.08 20.95 -22.41
CA ARG A 198 16.66 19.73 -22.96
C ARG A 198 16.65 19.75 -24.49
N LEU A 199 15.55 20.18 -25.13
CA LEU A 199 15.45 20.27 -26.60
C LEU A 199 16.53 21.17 -27.21
N SER A 200 16.87 22.28 -26.56
CA SER A 200 17.92 23.18 -27.05
C SER A 200 19.34 22.62 -26.94
N LEU A 201 19.53 21.59 -26.11
CA LEU A 201 20.82 20.94 -25.86
C LEU A 201 20.99 19.63 -26.65
N ILE A 202 19.96 19.21 -27.41
CA ILE A 202 20.04 18.00 -28.21
C ILE A 202 21.03 18.24 -29.35
N PRO A 203 22.04 17.37 -29.52
CA PRO A 203 22.93 17.44 -30.66
C PRO A 203 22.16 17.13 -31.95
N ILE A 204 22.26 18.02 -32.94
CA ILE A 204 21.71 17.82 -34.28
C ILE A 204 22.91 17.51 -35.20
N SER A 205 22.89 16.37 -35.90
CA SER A 205 23.94 16.07 -36.88
C SER A 205 23.63 16.74 -38.21
N SER A 206 24.06 17.99 -38.39
CA SER A 206 24.04 18.65 -39.70
C SER A 206 25.11 18.06 -40.62
N SER A 207 24.80 17.92 -41.91
CA SER A 207 25.63 17.33 -42.98
C SER A 207 26.90 18.13 -43.32
N SER A 208 27.11 19.31 -42.73
CA SER A 208 28.31 20.11 -42.95
C SER A 208 29.28 19.97 -41.77
N SER A 209 30.31 19.13 -41.93
CA SER A 209 31.59 19.15 -41.21
C SER A 209 31.59 19.74 -39.78
N THR A 210 30.64 19.34 -38.93
CA THR A 210 30.61 19.77 -37.54
C THR A 210 31.71 19.03 -36.80
N ASP A 211 32.63 19.76 -36.19
CA ASP A 211 33.73 19.21 -35.42
C ASP A 211 33.22 18.14 -34.46
N THR A 212 33.81 16.94 -34.53
CA THR A 212 33.46 15.81 -33.64
C THR A 212 33.55 16.21 -32.16
N GLU A 213 34.34 17.23 -31.84
CA GLU A 213 34.43 17.85 -30.52
C GLU A 213 33.18 18.64 -30.11
N GLU A 214 32.54 19.38 -31.02
CA GLU A 214 31.33 20.15 -30.68
C GLU A 214 30.14 19.21 -30.40
N LEU A 215 30.01 18.13 -31.18
CA LEU A 215 29.02 17.09 -30.97
C LEU A 215 29.21 16.38 -29.61
N LYS A 216 30.45 16.05 -29.27
CA LYS A 216 30.82 15.48 -27.96
C LYS A 216 30.51 16.45 -26.83
N LYS A 217 30.80 17.76 -27.01
CA LYS A 217 30.54 18.82 -26.02
C LYS A 217 29.04 18.98 -25.75
N LYS A 218 28.19 19.04 -26.79
CA LYS A 218 26.73 19.12 -26.63
C LYS A 218 26.15 17.87 -25.97
N THR A 219 26.60 16.68 -26.36
CA THR A 219 26.18 15.41 -25.73
C THR A 219 26.55 15.37 -24.25
N THR A 220 27.77 15.78 -23.91
CA THR A 220 28.24 15.85 -22.52
C THR A 220 27.44 16.88 -21.72
N SER A 221 27.16 18.05 -22.29
CA SER A 221 26.33 19.08 -21.67
C SER A 221 24.90 18.60 -21.39
N LEU A 222 24.30 17.84 -22.31
CA LEU A 222 22.99 17.22 -22.13
C LEU A 222 22.99 16.23 -20.97
N MET A 223 24.00 15.35 -20.90
CA MET A 223 24.15 14.39 -19.80
C MET A 223 24.31 15.10 -18.45
N ILE A 224 25.16 16.13 -18.38
CA ILE A 224 25.35 16.92 -17.16
C ILE A 224 24.03 17.59 -16.75
N PHE A 225 23.28 18.15 -17.70
CA PHE A 225 21.99 18.78 -17.42
C PHE A 225 20.95 17.79 -16.89
N ASP A 226 20.85 16.59 -17.47
CA ASP A 226 19.95 15.53 -17.00
C ASP A 226 20.33 15.07 -15.58
N TRP A 227 21.63 14.92 -15.27
CA TRP A 227 22.11 14.60 -13.92
C TRP A 227 21.86 15.70 -12.89
N LEU A 228 22.05 16.97 -13.28
CA LEU A 228 21.78 18.13 -12.42
C LEU A 228 20.29 18.20 -12.07
N TRP A 229 19.41 18.00 -13.07
CA TRP A 229 17.97 17.96 -12.84
C TRP A 229 17.57 16.81 -11.91
N LEU A 230 18.11 15.60 -12.13
CA LEU A 230 17.83 14.45 -11.28
C LEU A 230 18.26 14.72 -9.83
N THR A 231 19.45 15.30 -9.65
CA THR A 231 19.98 15.68 -8.33
C THR A 231 19.07 16.72 -7.66
N ALA A 232 18.66 17.75 -8.39
CA ALA A 232 17.74 18.76 -7.88
C ALA A 232 16.38 18.17 -7.48
N TYR A 233 15.86 17.22 -8.26
CA TYR A 233 14.61 16.52 -7.93
C TYR A 233 14.74 15.64 -6.68
N CYS A 234 15.85 14.91 -6.52
CA CYS A 234 16.14 14.15 -5.32
C CYS A 234 16.28 15.06 -4.08
N CYS A 235 16.97 16.20 -4.22
CA CYS A 235 17.06 17.21 -3.17
C CYS A 235 15.68 17.76 -2.81
N TYR A 236 14.81 18.04 -3.78
CA TYR A 236 13.43 18.46 -3.55
C TYR A 236 12.65 17.42 -2.75
N ILE A 237 12.70 16.13 -3.11
CA ILE A 237 12.03 15.07 -2.36
C ILE A 237 12.54 15.01 -0.91
N ALA A 238 13.86 15.11 -0.69
CA ALA A 238 14.45 15.09 0.64
C ALA A 238 13.96 16.28 1.49
N LEU A 239 13.95 17.49 0.92
CA LEU A 239 13.42 18.69 1.58
C LEU A 239 11.91 18.60 1.84
N PHE A 240 11.15 18.04 0.91
CA PHE A 240 9.71 17.83 1.03
C PHE A 240 9.37 16.83 2.13
N LEU A 241 10.25 15.85 2.40
CA LEU A 241 10.13 14.95 3.53
C LEU A 241 10.55 15.60 4.85
N TYR A 242 11.63 16.39 4.85
CA TYR A 242 12.21 17.00 6.04
C TYR A 242 11.36 18.15 6.62
N PHE A 243 10.93 19.11 5.78
CA PHE A 243 10.32 20.35 6.25
C PHE A 243 9.01 20.15 7.04
N PRO A 244 8.02 19.35 6.56
CA PRO A 244 6.79 19.14 7.32
C PRO A 244 7.02 18.41 8.63
N VAL A 245 7.99 17.50 8.66
CA VAL A 245 8.34 16.72 9.85
C VAL A 245 8.88 17.61 10.95
N ASN A 246 9.77 18.55 10.64
CA ASN A 246 10.29 19.48 11.66
C ASN A 246 9.16 20.34 12.23
N ILE A 247 8.29 20.89 11.38
CA ILE A 247 7.15 21.70 11.83
C ILE A 247 6.23 20.88 12.72
N ILE A 248 5.95 19.63 12.36
CA ILE A 248 5.10 18.74 13.16
C ILE A 248 5.70 18.46 14.54
N LEU A 249 7.02 18.25 14.61
CA LEU A 249 7.73 17.94 15.85
C LEU A 249 7.92 19.17 16.75
N GLU A 250 8.11 20.36 16.18
CA GLU A 250 8.27 21.62 16.91
C GLU A 250 6.93 22.15 17.48
N GLU A 251 5.86 22.17 16.66
CA GLU A 251 4.55 22.73 17.03
C GLU A 251 3.69 21.78 17.88
N ASN A 252 4.18 20.56 18.14
CA ASN A 252 3.55 19.54 18.97
C ASN A 252 2.05 19.31 18.68
N TYR A 253 1.66 19.21 17.41
CA TYR A 253 0.26 19.00 17.00
C TYR A 253 -0.38 17.74 17.60
N PRO A 254 -1.73 17.66 17.74
CA PRO A 254 -2.42 16.43 18.11
C PRO A 254 -2.27 15.31 17.07
N ILE A 255 -2.43 14.05 17.50
CA ILE A 255 -2.18 12.84 16.68
C ILE A 255 -2.93 12.87 15.35
N VAL A 256 -4.25 13.12 15.37
CA VAL A 256 -5.06 13.11 14.14
C VAL A 256 -4.63 14.21 13.16
N THR A 257 -4.30 15.40 13.67
CA THR A 257 -3.79 16.49 12.83
C THR A 257 -2.46 16.11 12.17
N ARG A 258 -1.54 15.47 12.91
CA ARG A 258 -0.28 14.94 12.34
C ARG A 258 -0.54 13.90 11.26
N MET A 259 -1.44 12.95 11.52
CA MET A 259 -1.82 11.91 10.54
C MET A 259 -2.30 12.51 9.22
N ILE A 260 -3.16 13.53 9.26
CA ILE A 260 -3.69 14.18 8.06
C ILE A 260 -2.54 14.76 7.23
N ILE A 261 -1.62 15.51 7.86
CA ILE A 261 -0.49 16.13 7.15
C ILE A 261 0.43 15.07 6.55
N LEU A 262 0.79 14.03 7.32
CA LEU A 262 1.70 12.97 6.87
C LEU A 262 1.11 12.12 5.74
N ILE A 263 -0.18 11.77 5.81
CA ILE A 263 -0.87 11.04 4.74
C ILE A 263 -0.93 11.88 3.47
N GLU A 264 -1.27 13.18 3.58
CA GLU A 264 -1.31 14.09 2.44
C GLU A 264 0.09 14.33 1.85
N GLN A 265 1.12 14.44 2.69
CA GLN A 265 2.52 14.53 2.26
C GLN A 265 2.93 13.31 1.43
N VAL A 266 2.66 12.09 1.91
CA VAL A 266 2.94 10.85 1.16
C VAL A 266 2.13 10.80 -0.13
N ARG A 267 0.86 11.23 -0.12
CA ARG A 267 0.01 11.30 -1.32
C ARG A 267 0.61 12.25 -2.37
N PHE A 268 1.05 13.44 -1.98
CA PHE A 268 1.71 14.39 -2.89
C PHE A 268 3.04 13.86 -3.42
N LEU A 269 3.84 13.20 -2.57
CA LEU A 269 5.09 12.57 -3.00
C LEU A 269 4.86 11.49 -4.06
N MET A 270 3.91 10.57 -3.81
CA MET A 270 3.57 9.51 -4.75
C MET A 270 3.07 10.06 -6.08
N LYS A 271 2.22 11.10 -6.06
CA LYS A 271 1.72 11.76 -7.27
C LYS A 271 2.83 12.51 -8.01
N SER A 272 3.71 13.20 -7.31
CA SER A 272 4.86 13.90 -7.91
C SER A 272 5.77 12.92 -8.65
N HIS A 273 6.11 11.80 -7.99
CA HIS A 273 6.88 10.72 -8.61
C HIS A 273 6.17 10.14 -9.83
N ALA A 274 4.87 9.84 -9.73
CA ALA A 274 4.10 9.31 -10.85
C ALA A 274 4.09 10.25 -12.06
N PHE A 275 3.90 11.55 -11.83
CA PHE A 275 3.92 12.57 -12.88
C PHE A 275 5.28 12.63 -13.58
N VAL A 276 6.37 12.75 -12.83
CA VAL A 276 7.72 12.85 -13.40
C VAL A 276 8.10 11.56 -14.12
N ARG A 277 7.84 10.39 -13.51
CA ARG A 277 8.24 9.09 -14.04
C ARG A 277 7.50 8.68 -15.31
N GLU A 278 6.22 9.05 -15.45
CA GLU A 278 5.44 8.80 -16.67
C GLU A 278 5.84 9.77 -17.79
N ASN A 279 6.06 11.06 -17.50
CA ASN A 279 6.34 12.05 -18.53
C ASN A 279 7.81 12.09 -18.99
N ALA A 280 8.78 11.70 -18.14
CA ALA A 280 10.20 11.74 -18.50
C ALA A 280 10.54 10.89 -19.75
N PRO A 281 10.08 9.62 -19.89
CA PRO A 281 10.28 8.85 -21.12
C PRO A 281 9.65 9.52 -22.35
N HIS A 282 8.48 10.14 -22.19
CA HIS A 282 7.82 10.86 -23.28
C HIS A 282 8.63 12.08 -23.74
N ALA A 283 9.18 12.86 -22.81
CA ALA A 283 10.04 14.00 -23.13
C ALA A 283 11.35 13.57 -23.82
N ILE A 284 11.95 12.45 -23.38
CA ILE A 284 13.16 11.88 -24.01
C ILE A 284 12.86 11.40 -25.43
N LEU A 285 11.79 10.62 -25.61
CA LEU A 285 11.37 10.13 -26.94
C LEU A 285 11.02 11.29 -27.89
N TYR A 286 10.33 12.30 -27.37
CA TYR A 286 10.02 13.51 -28.14
C TYR A 286 11.30 14.20 -28.63
N GLY A 287 12.32 14.32 -27.78
CA GLY A 287 13.61 14.87 -28.17
C GLY A 287 14.30 14.10 -29.30
N GLN A 288 14.19 12.77 -29.30
CA GLN A 288 14.74 11.92 -30.38
C GLN A 288 13.99 12.11 -31.70
N ILE A 289 12.67 12.22 -31.65
CA ILE A 289 11.85 12.49 -32.84
C ILE A 289 12.12 13.91 -33.37
N TYR A 290 12.34 14.87 -32.46
CA TYR A 290 12.67 16.24 -32.80
C TYR A 290 14.02 16.38 -33.53
N SER A 291 15.07 15.71 -33.06
CA SER A 291 16.37 15.72 -33.77
C SER A 291 16.24 15.09 -35.15
N GLN A 292 15.53 13.97 -35.27
CA GLN A 292 15.30 13.31 -36.55
C GLN A 292 14.53 14.19 -37.53
N ARG A 293 13.56 14.99 -37.04
CA ARG A 293 12.82 15.95 -37.89
C ARG A 293 13.74 17.02 -38.47
N ILE A 294 14.58 17.64 -37.63
CA ILE A 294 15.48 18.70 -38.08
C ILE A 294 16.48 18.15 -39.09
N GLU A 295 17.05 16.97 -38.84
CA GLU A 295 17.95 16.32 -39.79
C GLU A 295 17.30 16.08 -41.16
N VAL A 296 16.01 15.71 -41.19
CA VAL A 296 15.25 15.54 -42.45
C VAL A 296 14.96 16.89 -43.11
N GLU A 297 14.59 17.92 -42.35
CA GLU A 297 14.35 19.27 -42.88
C GLU A 297 15.63 19.86 -43.48
N ASP A 298 16.78 19.74 -42.79
CA ASP A 298 18.09 20.18 -43.27
C ASP A 298 18.51 19.44 -44.55
N VAL A 299 18.25 18.13 -44.65
CA VAL A 299 18.56 17.33 -45.85
C VAL A 299 17.66 17.71 -47.03
N VAL A 300 16.37 17.97 -46.80
CA VAL A 300 15.42 18.39 -47.84
C VAL A 300 15.74 19.80 -48.34
N GLU A 301 16.10 20.72 -47.44
CA GLU A 301 16.48 22.09 -47.80
C GLU A 301 17.77 22.09 -48.64
N ASN A 302 18.76 21.28 -48.26
CA ASN A 302 20.01 21.11 -49.02
C ASN A 302 19.84 20.39 -50.37
N ASN A 303 18.81 19.53 -50.53
CA ASN A 303 18.56 18.74 -51.74
C ASN A 303 17.44 19.31 -52.65
N SER A 304 17.03 20.57 -52.44
CA SER A 304 15.93 21.20 -53.16
C SER A 304 16.29 21.55 -54.62
N ASN A 305 16.38 20.52 -55.46
CA ASN A 305 16.29 20.61 -56.92
C ASN A 305 15.40 19.54 -57.56
N ASP A 306 14.63 18.74 -56.81
CA ASP A 306 13.56 17.97 -57.46
C ASP A 306 12.35 17.75 -56.55
N SER A 307 11.20 18.01 -57.15
CA SER A 307 9.87 17.82 -56.61
C SER A 307 9.56 16.35 -56.35
N LEU A 308 8.99 16.04 -55.19
CA LEU A 308 7.81 15.17 -55.02
C LEU A 308 7.35 15.22 -53.56
N ASN A 309 6.30 16.01 -53.35
CA ASN A 309 5.53 16.07 -52.11
C ASN A 309 4.69 14.80 -51.97
N GLU A 310 5.13 13.85 -51.16
CA GLU A 310 4.24 12.94 -50.43
C GLU A 310 4.73 12.82 -48.99
N GLN A 311 4.49 13.88 -48.21
CA GLN A 311 4.70 13.86 -46.77
C GLN A 311 3.69 12.92 -46.12
N LYS A 312 4.17 11.73 -45.74
CA LYS A 312 3.55 10.89 -44.73
C LYS A 312 3.50 11.69 -43.43
N LYS A 313 2.37 12.35 -43.17
CA LYS A 313 2.11 13.17 -41.97
C LYS A 313 2.16 12.26 -40.74
N ILE A 314 3.35 12.06 -40.19
CA ILE A 314 3.52 11.40 -38.89
C ILE A 314 2.76 12.28 -37.90
N VAL A 315 1.70 11.74 -37.29
CA VAL A 315 0.95 12.43 -36.23
C VAL A 315 1.84 12.43 -34.99
N ILE A 316 2.64 13.48 -34.85
CA ILE A 316 3.56 13.69 -33.72
C ILE A 316 2.84 14.55 -32.67
N PRO A 317 2.92 14.23 -31.37
CA PRO A 317 2.31 15.03 -30.32
C PRO A 317 2.82 16.48 -30.33
N HIS A 318 1.92 17.44 -30.10
CA HIS A 318 2.18 18.87 -30.28
C HIS A 318 3.13 19.48 -29.23
N THR A 319 3.40 18.83 -28.09
CA THR A 319 4.22 19.38 -27.00
C THR A 319 5.02 18.29 -26.27
N PRO A 320 6.22 18.62 -25.71
CA PRO A 320 7.03 17.68 -24.93
C PRO A 320 6.44 17.40 -23.53
N CYS A 321 5.49 18.20 -23.07
CA CYS A 321 4.92 18.14 -21.73
C CYS A 321 3.40 18.35 -21.72
N PRO A 322 2.71 17.82 -20.70
CA PRO A 322 1.27 17.99 -20.52
C PRO A 322 0.89 19.36 -19.94
N GLU A 323 -0.32 19.81 -20.25
CA GLU A 323 -0.91 21.03 -19.69
C GLU A 323 -1.08 20.99 -18.17
N PHE A 324 -0.98 22.16 -17.53
CA PHE A 324 -1.16 22.31 -16.08
C PHE A 324 -2.55 21.86 -15.61
N SER A 325 -3.57 22.06 -16.44
CA SER A 325 -4.95 21.63 -16.18
C SER A 325 -5.04 20.13 -15.91
N LYS A 326 -4.31 19.31 -16.68
CA LYS A 326 -4.26 17.84 -16.55
C LYS A 326 -3.52 17.43 -15.28
N PHE A 327 -2.41 18.11 -14.96
CA PHE A 327 -1.67 17.89 -13.73
C PHE A 327 -2.50 18.23 -12.49
N LEU A 328 -3.16 19.40 -12.48
CA LEU A 328 -4.02 19.85 -11.40
C LEU A 328 -5.21 18.88 -11.20
N TYR A 329 -5.84 18.43 -12.28
CA TYR A 329 -6.88 17.40 -12.20
C TYR A 329 -6.34 16.10 -11.57
N PHE A 330 -5.17 15.65 -12.00
CA PHE A 330 -4.53 14.46 -11.42
C PHE A 330 -4.25 14.63 -9.93
N LEU A 331 -3.84 15.82 -9.45
CA LEU A 331 -3.59 16.04 -8.02
C LEU A 331 -4.80 15.74 -7.14
N PHE A 332 -6.02 15.97 -7.62
CA PHE A 332 -7.25 15.65 -6.88
C PHE A 332 -7.87 14.30 -7.25
N ALA A 333 -7.56 13.74 -8.41
CA ALA A 333 -8.10 12.47 -8.87
C ALA A 333 -7.79 11.33 -7.87
N PRO A 334 -8.75 10.41 -7.59
CA PRO A 334 -8.60 9.31 -6.64
C PRO A 334 -7.80 8.14 -7.25
N THR A 335 -6.68 8.46 -7.90
CA THR A 335 -5.71 7.51 -8.44
C THR A 335 -4.29 8.04 -8.26
N LEU A 336 -3.31 7.15 -8.14
CA LEU A 336 -1.90 7.52 -8.01
C LEU A 336 -1.12 7.31 -9.32
N ILE A 337 -1.74 6.80 -10.38
CA ILE A 337 -1.11 6.65 -11.70
C ILE A 337 -1.47 7.84 -12.58
N TYR A 338 -0.45 8.53 -13.10
CA TYR A 338 -0.64 9.64 -14.01
C TYR A 338 -0.97 9.18 -15.43
N ARG A 339 -1.99 9.79 -16.04
CA ARG A 339 -2.35 9.69 -17.46
C ARG A 339 -2.88 11.05 -17.93
N ASP A 340 -2.64 11.39 -19.20
CA ASP A 340 -3.12 12.65 -19.77
C ASP A 340 -4.64 12.71 -19.93
N SER A 341 -5.29 11.55 -20.03
CA SER A 341 -6.74 11.43 -20.10
C SER A 341 -7.23 10.26 -19.25
N TYR A 342 -8.34 10.49 -18.57
CA TYR A 342 -9.05 9.50 -17.76
C TYR A 342 -10.46 9.33 -18.29
N PRO A 343 -11.08 8.14 -18.16
CA PRO A 343 -12.48 7.97 -18.50
C PRO A 343 -13.33 8.85 -17.57
N ARG A 344 -14.24 9.63 -18.17
CA ARG A 344 -15.07 10.60 -17.44
C ARG A 344 -16.55 10.23 -17.46
N THR A 345 -17.25 10.53 -16.38
CA THR A 345 -18.72 10.47 -16.37
C THR A 345 -19.32 11.65 -17.14
N SER A 346 -20.54 11.52 -17.64
CA SER A 346 -21.25 12.58 -18.38
C SER A 346 -21.62 13.76 -17.48
N SER A 347 -22.22 13.48 -16.32
CA SER A 347 -22.62 14.47 -15.32
C SER A 347 -22.14 14.10 -13.92
N VAL A 348 -22.28 15.04 -12.99
CA VAL A 348 -22.06 14.84 -11.54
C VAL A 348 -23.40 14.59 -10.86
N ARG A 349 -23.54 13.47 -10.15
CA ARG A 349 -24.72 13.17 -9.34
C ARG A 349 -24.53 13.67 -7.91
N TRP A 350 -24.93 14.92 -7.65
CA TRP A 350 -24.75 15.56 -6.32
C TRP A 350 -25.42 14.81 -5.17
N ASN A 351 -26.59 14.21 -5.40
CA ASN A 351 -27.26 13.38 -4.38
C ASN A 351 -26.39 12.19 -3.95
N PHE A 352 -25.67 11.57 -4.90
CA PHE A 352 -24.73 10.50 -4.60
C PHE A 352 -23.54 11.05 -3.81
N VAL A 353 -22.96 12.18 -4.22
CA VAL A 353 -21.85 12.83 -3.49
C VAL A 353 -22.23 13.12 -2.04
N ILE A 354 -23.37 13.80 -1.81
CA ILE A 354 -23.84 14.16 -0.47
C ILE A 354 -24.10 12.90 0.36
N SER A 355 -24.75 11.87 -0.22
CA SER A 355 -24.97 10.58 0.44
C SER A 355 -23.65 9.92 0.87
N GLN A 356 -22.63 9.91 0.01
CA GLN A 356 -21.33 9.33 0.35
C GLN A 356 -20.60 10.16 1.42
N LEU A 357 -20.69 11.49 1.39
CA LEU A 357 -20.10 12.37 2.42
C LEU A 357 -20.78 12.21 3.79
N ILE A 358 -22.11 12.08 3.82
CA ILE A 358 -22.86 11.78 5.06
C ILE A 358 -22.42 10.42 5.60
N GLN A 359 -22.36 9.38 4.75
CA GLN A 359 -21.90 8.05 5.18
C GLN A 359 -20.46 8.05 5.69
N PHE A 360 -19.58 8.85 5.08
CA PHE A 360 -18.22 9.05 5.58
C PHE A 360 -18.24 9.66 6.99
N ALA A 361 -18.96 10.78 7.18
CA ALA A 361 -19.07 11.44 8.48
C ALA A 361 -19.66 10.51 9.56
N THR A 362 -20.74 9.78 9.25
CA THR A 362 -21.34 8.79 10.14
C THR A 362 -20.37 7.67 10.49
N THR A 363 -19.61 7.16 9.52
CA THR A 363 -18.61 6.09 9.76
C THR A 363 -17.43 6.59 10.58
N SER A 364 -16.99 7.84 10.38
CA SER A 364 -15.94 8.46 11.19
C SER A 364 -16.37 8.66 12.65
N LEU A 365 -17.62 9.11 12.88
CA LEU A 365 -18.20 9.18 14.22
C LEU A 365 -18.33 7.79 14.84
N PHE A 366 -18.69 6.79 14.06
CA PHE A 366 -18.74 5.41 14.54
C PHE A 366 -17.38 4.91 15.01
N ALA A 367 -16.33 5.14 14.20
CA ALA A 367 -14.96 4.79 14.57
C ALA A 367 -14.50 5.52 15.85
N TYR A 368 -14.89 6.79 16.01
CA TYR A 368 -14.64 7.55 17.24
C TYR A 368 -15.25 6.88 18.47
N TYR A 369 -16.56 6.57 18.43
CA TYR A 369 -17.23 5.92 19.56
C TYR A 369 -16.70 4.52 19.85
N LEU A 370 -16.34 3.76 18.80
CA LEU A 370 -15.71 2.46 18.97
C LEU A 370 -14.39 2.57 19.75
N PHE A 371 -13.53 3.51 19.35
CA PHE A 371 -12.27 3.75 20.03
C PHE A 371 -12.50 4.23 21.47
N TYR A 372 -13.37 5.22 21.66
CA TYR A 372 -13.61 5.84 22.95
C TYR A 372 -14.22 4.85 23.96
N ARG A 373 -15.21 4.05 23.56
CA ARG A 373 -15.92 3.14 24.47
C ARG A 373 -15.21 1.81 24.69
N PHE A 374 -14.57 1.25 23.67
CA PHE A 374 -14.02 -0.09 23.75
C PHE A 374 -12.50 -0.14 23.86
N CYS A 375 -11.77 0.82 23.29
CA CYS A 375 -10.31 0.85 23.37
C CYS A 375 -9.84 1.61 24.60
N LEU A 376 -10.37 2.83 24.85
CA LEU A 376 -9.90 3.69 25.93
C LEU A 376 -9.92 3.03 27.33
N PRO A 377 -11.01 2.34 27.75
CA PRO A 377 -11.07 1.77 29.11
C PRO A 377 -10.05 0.66 29.36
N VAL A 378 -9.59 -0.03 28.30
CA VAL A 378 -8.55 -1.07 28.41
C VAL A 378 -7.21 -0.46 28.82
N PHE A 379 -6.96 0.81 28.48
CA PHE A 379 -5.67 1.46 28.68
C PHE A 379 -5.65 2.49 29.81
N ARG A 380 -6.82 2.98 30.26
CA ARG A 380 -6.96 4.02 31.31
C ARG A 380 -6.16 3.72 32.59
N HIS A 381 -6.10 2.45 32.99
CA HIS A 381 -5.40 2.00 34.21
C HIS A 381 -4.07 1.27 33.91
N PHE A 382 -3.61 1.32 32.67
CA PHE A 382 -2.40 0.61 32.26
C PHE A 382 -1.17 1.32 32.88
N ASN A 383 -0.32 0.55 33.57
CA ASN A 383 0.73 0.99 34.50
C ASN A 383 0.29 1.49 35.89
N SER A 384 -1.00 1.41 36.27
CA SER A 384 -1.37 1.57 37.69
C SER A 384 -1.04 0.33 38.54
N GLU A 385 -0.83 -0.82 37.90
CA GLU A 385 -0.41 -2.10 38.50
C GLU A 385 0.65 -2.78 37.60
N HIS A 386 1.40 -3.76 38.12
CA HIS A 386 2.39 -4.52 37.34
C HIS A 386 1.78 -5.19 36.09
N VAL A 387 2.33 -4.86 34.91
CA VAL A 387 1.93 -5.49 33.64
C VAL A 387 2.45 -6.93 33.61
N THR A 388 1.61 -7.87 34.00
CA THR A 388 1.88 -9.31 33.80
C THR A 388 1.59 -9.73 32.36
N LEU A 389 2.27 -10.77 31.87
CA LEU A 389 2.00 -11.36 30.55
C LEU A 389 0.52 -11.70 30.37
N LYS A 390 -0.15 -12.15 31.44
CA LYS A 390 -1.58 -12.43 31.45
C LYS A 390 -2.41 -11.20 31.08
N ILE A 391 -2.18 -10.06 31.75
CA ILE A 391 -2.91 -8.82 31.47
C ILE A 391 -2.63 -8.37 30.05
N PHE A 392 -1.37 -8.44 29.61
CA PHE A 392 -0.97 -8.07 28.26
C PHE A 392 -1.69 -8.87 27.16
N VAL A 393 -1.74 -10.20 27.29
CA VAL A 393 -2.45 -11.07 26.33
C VAL A 393 -3.96 -10.80 26.37
N LEU A 394 -4.55 -10.63 27.55
CA LEU A 394 -5.97 -10.28 27.68
C LEU A 394 -6.29 -8.93 27.04
N SER A 395 -5.42 -7.92 27.18
CA SER A 395 -5.59 -6.62 26.53
C SER A 395 -5.56 -6.72 25.00
N ILE A 396 -4.65 -7.52 24.42
CA ILE A 396 -4.63 -7.77 22.96
C ILE A 396 -5.94 -8.42 22.50
N LEU A 397 -6.42 -9.44 23.21
CA LEU A 397 -7.66 -10.14 22.87
C LEU A 397 -8.88 -9.21 22.98
N ASN A 398 -8.95 -8.39 24.04
CA ASN A 398 -10.00 -7.40 24.22
C ASN A 398 -9.99 -6.32 23.13
N CYS A 399 -8.81 -5.97 22.59
CA CYS A 399 -8.67 -5.01 21.48
C CYS A 399 -8.88 -5.62 20.09
N THR A 400 -8.94 -6.95 19.97
CA THR A 400 -9.07 -7.64 18.67
C THR A 400 -10.39 -7.32 17.98
N LEU A 401 -11.52 -7.41 18.71
CA LEU A 401 -12.84 -7.13 18.13
C LEU A 401 -13.03 -5.63 17.79
N PRO A 402 -12.72 -4.68 18.70
CA PRO A 402 -12.75 -3.25 18.36
C PRO A 402 -11.82 -2.90 17.20
N GLY A 403 -10.60 -3.47 17.16
CA GLY A 403 -9.65 -3.28 16.06
C GLY A 403 -10.19 -3.78 14.72
N ALA A 404 -10.86 -4.93 14.70
CA ALA A 404 -11.54 -5.45 13.50
C ALA A 404 -12.66 -4.52 13.02
N LEU A 405 -13.48 -3.99 13.93
CA LEU A 405 -14.53 -3.04 13.57
C LEU A 405 -13.96 -1.71 13.04
N LEU A 406 -12.86 -1.22 13.63
CA LEU A 406 -12.15 -0.04 13.15
C LEU A 406 -11.55 -0.24 11.76
N LEU A 407 -11.05 -1.44 11.44
CA LEU A 407 -10.62 -1.79 10.08
C LEU A 407 -11.77 -1.65 9.08
N PHE A 408 -12.94 -2.22 9.38
CA PHE A 408 -14.11 -2.12 8.51
C PHE A 408 -14.59 -0.68 8.35
N CYS A 409 -14.62 0.10 9.42
CA CYS A 409 -14.97 1.51 9.38
C CYS A 409 -14.00 2.32 8.52
N THR A 410 -12.69 2.08 8.67
CA THR A 410 -11.66 2.77 7.90
C THR A 410 -11.73 2.39 6.42
N PHE A 411 -11.90 1.10 6.12
CA PHE A 411 -12.10 0.62 4.76
C PHE A 411 -13.34 1.23 4.10
N TYR A 412 -14.50 1.12 4.75
CA TYR A 412 -15.77 1.61 4.19
C TYR A 412 -15.79 3.14 4.11
N GLY A 413 -15.36 3.83 5.16
CA GLY A 413 -15.31 5.28 5.22
C GLY A 413 -14.35 5.85 4.16
N PHE A 414 -13.09 5.43 4.19
CA PHE A 414 -12.07 6.02 3.33
C PHE A 414 -12.07 5.44 1.91
N LEU A 415 -11.87 4.13 1.75
CA LEU A 415 -11.71 3.54 0.41
C LEU A 415 -13.02 3.49 -0.39
N HIS A 416 -14.17 3.35 0.27
CA HIS A 416 -15.46 3.38 -0.41
C HIS A 416 -16.09 4.77 -0.43
N CYS A 417 -16.45 5.36 0.72
CA CYS A 417 -17.24 6.59 0.73
C CYS A 417 -16.44 7.81 0.24
N TRP A 418 -15.27 8.06 0.83
CA TRP A 418 -14.44 9.23 0.51
C TRP A 418 -13.94 9.21 -0.95
N LEU A 419 -13.34 8.10 -1.39
CA LEU A 419 -12.84 8.01 -2.77
C LEU A 419 -13.97 8.07 -3.81
N ASN A 420 -15.14 7.46 -3.57
CA ASN A 420 -16.27 7.59 -4.49
C ASN A 420 -16.86 9.00 -4.52
N ALA A 421 -16.88 9.71 -3.39
CA ALA A 421 -17.33 11.10 -3.35
C ALA A 421 -16.42 11.98 -4.22
N PHE A 422 -15.11 11.89 -4.05
CA PHE A 422 -14.13 12.60 -4.88
C PHE A 422 -14.18 12.16 -6.35
N ALA A 423 -14.37 10.87 -6.62
CA ALA A 423 -14.50 10.37 -7.99
C ALA A 423 -15.71 10.96 -8.70
N GLU A 424 -16.87 11.00 -8.04
CA GLU A 424 -18.08 11.58 -8.62
C GLU A 424 -17.94 13.10 -8.79
N MET A 425 -17.41 13.84 -7.79
CA MET A 425 -17.18 15.28 -7.89
C MET A 425 -16.26 15.67 -9.05
N LEU A 426 -15.20 14.89 -9.29
CA LEU A 426 -14.25 15.14 -10.37
C LEU A 426 -14.70 14.57 -11.73
N ARG A 427 -15.83 13.85 -11.78
CA ARG A 427 -16.28 13.05 -12.94
C ARG A 427 -15.28 11.97 -13.34
N PHE A 428 -14.56 11.37 -12.39
CA PHE A 428 -13.68 10.24 -12.61
C PHE A 428 -14.49 8.93 -12.64
N ALA A 429 -14.37 8.17 -13.74
CA ALA A 429 -15.24 7.03 -14.01
C ALA A 429 -14.67 5.65 -13.63
N ASP A 430 -13.37 5.52 -13.36
CA ASP A 430 -12.78 4.25 -12.90
C ASP A 430 -12.85 4.14 -11.38
N ARG A 431 -13.89 3.50 -10.84
CA ARG A 431 -14.14 3.46 -9.39
C ARG A 431 -13.69 2.17 -8.72
N GLN A 432 -12.80 1.40 -9.35
CA GLN A 432 -12.25 0.20 -8.73
C GLN A 432 -11.03 0.53 -7.87
N PHE A 433 -11.30 1.03 -6.67
CA PHE A 433 -10.27 1.34 -5.66
C PHE A 433 -9.83 0.11 -4.86
N TYR A 434 -10.64 -0.95 -4.87
CA TYR A 434 -10.42 -2.23 -4.22
C TYR A 434 -11.18 -3.34 -4.97
N SER A 435 -10.84 -4.59 -4.69
CA SER A 435 -11.57 -5.78 -5.13
C SER A 435 -12.13 -6.53 -3.91
N ASP A 436 -12.64 -7.73 -4.14
CA ASP A 436 -13.06 -8.73 -3.17
C ASP A 436 -11.92 -9.26 -2.28
N TRP A 437 -11.25 -8.37 -1.54
CA TRP A 437 -10.15 -8.74 -0.64
C TRP A 437 -10.59 -9.68 0.51
N TRP A 438 -11.87 -9.68 0.85
CA TRP A 438 -12.45 -10.56 1.89
C TRP A 438 -12.48 -12.04 1.49
N THR A 439 -12.38 -12.36 0.19
CA THR A 439 -12.30 -13.75 -0.32
C THR A 439 -10.85 -14.22 -0.48
N ALA A 440 -9.86 -13.40 -0.13
CA ALA A 440 -8.45 -13.72 -0.33
C ALA A 440 -8.05 -14.99 0.45
N THR A 441 -7.39 -15.92 -0.25
CA THR A 441 -6.83 -17.15 0.33
C THR A 441 -5.30 -17.11 0.47
N SER A 442 -4.66 -16.03 0.02
CA SER A 442 -3.22 -15.80 0.21
C SER A 442 -2.93 -14.32 0.47
N TRP A 443 -1.85 -14.03 1.22
CA TRP A 443 -1.40 -12.65 1.47
C TRP A 443 -1.09 -11.89 0.18
N SER A 444 -0.54 -12.58 -0.82
CA SER A 444 -0.33 -11.98 -2.14
C SER A 444 -1.66 -11.54 -2.79
N SER A 445 -2.74 -12.32 -2.65
CA SER A 445 -4.07 -11.91 -3.13
C SER A 445 -4.60 -10.71 -2.34
N TYR A 446 -4.49 -10.75 -1.00
CA TYR A 446 -4.92 -9.67 -0.12
C TYR A 446 -4.26 -8.32 -0.46
N TYR A 447 -2.92 -8.28 -0.56
CA TYR A 447 -2.19 -7.04 -0.87
C TYR A 447 -2.54 -6.44 -2.24
N ARG A 448 -2.94 -7.27 -3.21
CA ARG A 448 -3.34 -6.83 -4.56
C ARG A 448 -4.77 -6.29 -4.62
N THR A 449 -5.61 -6.64 -3.65
CA THR A 449 -7.06 -6.42 -3.72
C THR A 449 -7.58 -5.42 -2.68
N TRP A 450 -6.89 -5.27 -1.54
CA TRP A 450 -7.30 -4.38 -0.45
C TRP A 450 -7.35 -2.90 -0.84
N ASN A 451 -6.24 -2.37 -1.36
CA ASN A 451 -6.11 -0.98 -1.81
C ASN A 451 -5.39 -0.96 -3.17
N ILE A 452 -6.18 -1.07 -4.23
CA ILE A 452 -5.69 -1.12 -5.61
C ILE A 452 -4.98 0.19 -5.98
N VAL A 453 -5.39 1.33 -5.43
CA VAL A 453 -4.79 2.63 -5.75
C VAL A 453 -3.30 2.68 -5.37
N VAL A 454 -2.97 2.25 -4.14
CA VAL A 454 -1.58 2.19 -3.66
C VAL A 454 -0.84 1.00 -4.27
N HIS A 455 -1.50 -0.15 -4.37
CA HIS A 455 -0.93 -1.34 -5.00
C HIS A 455 -0.48 -1.05 -6.44
N ASP A 456 -1.32 -0.40 -7.24
CA ASP A 456 -1.02 -0.11 -8.65
C ASP A 456 0.16 0.86 -8.78
N TRP A 457 0.31 1.81 -7.87
CA TRP A 457 1.48 2.70 -7.82
C TRP A 457 2.75 1.92 -7.49
N LEU A 458 2.73 1.11 -6.43
CA LEU A 458 3.86 0.27 -6.03
C LEU A 458 4.25 -0.72 -7.12
N TYR A 459 3.26 -1.34 -7.75
CA TYR A 459 3.48 -2.25 -8.87
C TYR A 459 4.10 -1.52 -10.08
N THR A 460 3.56 -0.36 -10.44
CA THR A 460 3.93 0.35 -11.67
C THR A 460 5.31 0.99 -11.57
N TYR A 461 5.60 1.64 -10.43
CA TYR A 461 6.76 2.52 -10.29
C TYR A 461 7.89 1.92 -9.45
N VAL A 462 7.61 0.90 -8.64
CA VAL A 462 8.63 0.25 -7.81
C VAL A 462 8.90 -1.15 -8.34
N TYR A 463 7.89 -2.04 -8.34
CA TYR A 463 8.07 -3.42 -8.76
C TYR A 463 8.59 -3.54 -10.20
N ARG A 464 7.90 -2.91 -11.18
CA ARG A 464 8.29 -3.01 -12.59
C ARG A 464 9.65 -2.39 -12.86
N ASP A 465 9.98 -1.27 -12.22
CA ASP A 465 11.25 -0.59 -12.43
C ASP A 465 12.40 -1.36 -11.78
N CYS A 466 12.25 -1.82 -10.53
CA CYS A 466 13.21 -2.74 -9.90
C CYS A 466 13.41 -4.01 -10.73
N HIS A 467 12.32 -4.59 -11.25
CA HIS A 467 12.40 -5.80 -12.06
C HIS A 467 13.09 -5.58 -13.41
N LYS A 468 12.88 -4.42 -14.05
CA LYS A 468 13.60 -4.04 -15.28
C LYS A 468 15.10 -3.82 -15.03
N LEU A 469 15.46 -3.23 -13.88
CA LEU A 469 16.84 -2.94 -13.52
C LEU A 469 17.62 -4.20 -13.11
N LEU A 470 17.02 -5.06 -12.28
CA LEU A 470 17.67 -6.26 -11.75
C LEU A 470 17.55 -7.48 -12.68
N GLY A 471 16.53 -7.50 -13.55
CA GLY A 471 16.24 -8.61 -14.44
C GLY A 471 15.45 -9.75 -13.78
N VAL A 472 15.07 -10.74 -14.62
CA VAL A 472 14.09 -11.79 -14.27
C VAL A 472 14.53 -12.67 -13.09
N LYS A 473 15.85 -12.86 -12.92
CA LYS A 473 16.44 -13.72 -11.88
C LYS A 473 16.14 -13.23 -10.45
N TYR A 474 15.92 -11.94 -10.24
CA TYR A 474 15.75 -11.34 -8.90
C TYR A 474 14.31 -10.90 -8.62
N ARG A 475 13.33 -11.68 -9.09
CA ARG A 475 11.90 -11.41 -8.85
C ARG A 475 11.57 -11.27 -7.36
N LEU A 476 12.12 -12.13 -6.50
CA LEU A 476 11.87 -12.07 -5.05
C LEU A 476 12.38 -10.78 -4.43
N VAL A 477 13.54 -10.28 -4.86
CA VAL A 477 14.10 -9.00 -4.40
C VAL A 477 13.17 -7.85 -4.79
N SER A 478 12.62 -7.87 -6.01
CA SER A 478 11.65 -6.85 -6.45
C SER A 478 10.35 -6.90 -5.64
N MET A 479 9.88 -8.10 -5.24
CA MET A 479 8.70 -8.25 -4.38
C MET A 479 8.98 -7.76 -2.95
N TYR A 480 10.15 -8.10 -2.39
CA TYR A 480 10.56 -7.64 -1.07
C TYR A 480 10.74 -6.12 -1.03
N ALA A 481 11.34 -5.51 -2.06
CA ALA A 481 11.52 -4.07 -2.14
C ALA A 481 10.19 -3.29 -2.01
N VAL A 482 9.12 -3.80 -2.63
CA VAL A 482 7.78 -3.20 -2.51
C VAL A 482 7.22 -3.32 -1.10
N ILE A 483 7.28 -4.52 -0.51
CA ILE A 483 6.74 -4.76 0.84
C ILE A 483 7.54 -3.96 1.88
N PHE A 484 8.86 -3.94 1.75
CA PHE A 484 9.76 -3.18 2.61
C PHE A 484 9.49 -1.68 2.52
N LEU A 485 9.44 -1.11 1.30
CA LEU A 485 9.12 0.31 1.11
C LEU A 485 7.75 0.65 1.71
N SER A 486 6.75 -0.20 1.47
CA SER A 486 5.42 -0.02 2.06
C SER A 486 5.49 -0.03 3.59
N ALA A 487 6.18 -1.00 4.20
CA ALA A 487 6.33 -1.08 5.65
C ALA A 487 7.04 0.16 6.24
N CYS A 488 8.12 0.64 5.60
CA CYS A 488 8.81 1.87 6.02
C CYS A 488 7.89 3.09 5.98
N VAL A 489 7.08 3.26 4.93
CA VAL A 489 6.17 4.41 4.81
C VAL A 489 5.04 4.34 5.83
N HIS A 490 4.49 3.16 6.10
CA HIS A 490 3.46 3.02 7.13
C HIS A 490 4.02 3.32 8.53
N GLU A 491 5.22 2.80 8.85
CA GLU A 491 5.89 3.08 10.11
C GLU A 491 6.26 4.56 10.24
N TYR A 492 6.72 5.19 9.16
CA TYR A 492 6.99 6.63 9.10
C TYR A 492 5.76 7.46 9.48
N ILE A 493 4.59 7.15 8.89
CA ILE A 493 3.34 7.86 9.20
C ILE A 493 2.96 7.68 10.67
N ILE A 494 2.95 6.44 11.17
CA ILE A 494 2.50 6.14 12.54
C ILE A 494 3.48 6.70 13.57
N SER A 495 4.77 6.42 13.43
CA SER A 495 5.79 6.85 14.39
C SER A 495 5.84 8.38 14.54
N LEU A 496 5.69 9.14 13.44
CA LEU A 496 5.67 10.60 13.50
C LEU A 496 4.34 11.16 14.02
N ALA A 497 3.23 10.50 13.70
CA ALA A 497 1.93 10.91 14.21
C ALA A 497 1.80 10.71 15.73
N PHE A 498 2.32 9.62 16.26
CA PHE A 498 2.36 9.38 17.70
C PHE A 498 3.50 10.14 18.41
N GLY A 499 4.57 10.50 17.67
CA GLY A 499 5.72 11.22 18.23
C GLY A 499 6.75 10.32 18.92
N TYR A 500 6.76 9.03 18.61
CA TYR A 500 7.75 8.06 19.07
C TYR A 500 7.92 6.91 18.08
N PHE A 501 9.07 6.24 18.10
CA PHE A 501 9.34 5.09 17.26
C PHE A 501 8.99 3.79 17.98
N TYR A 502 8.01 3.05 17.46
CA TYR A 502 7.66 1.73 17.98
C TYR A 502 7.29 0.78 16.84
N PRO A 503 8.27 0.04 16.26
CA PRO A 503 8.18 -0.54 14.91
C PRO A 503 7.36 -1.83 14.79
N ILE A 504 6.22 -1.91 15.46
CA ILE A 504 5.35 -3.10 15.45
C ILE A 504 4.74 -3.31 14.07
N LEU A 505 4.25 -2.23 13.44
CA LEU A 505 3.66 -2.32 12.11
C LEU A 505 4.72 -2.72 11.08
N PHE A 506 5.92 -2.14 11.17
CA PHE A 506 7.05 -2.52 10.34
C PHE A 506 7.37 -4.03 10.45
N ILE A 507 7.51 -4.55 11.67
CA ILE A 507 7.81 -5.98 11.91
C ILE A 507 6.69 -6.88 11.36
N GLN A 508 5.43 -6.53 11.60
CA GLN A 508 4.29 -7.30 11.12
C GLN A 508 4.22 -7.33 9.58
N PHE A 509 4.40 -6.20 8.90
CA PHE A 509 4.34 -6.14 7.44
C PHE A 509 5.60 -6.68 6.75
N ALA A 510 6.79 -6.20 7.14
CA ALA A 510 8.04 -6.51 6.45
C ALA A 510 8.52 -7.94 6.71
N ILE A 511 8.37 -8.44 7.94
CA ILE A 511 8.89 -9.75 8.34
C ILE A 511 7.77 -10.80 8.24
N LEU A 512 6.71 -10.68 9.05
CA LEU A 512 5.65 -11.69 9.09
C LEU A 512 4.87 -11.76 7.78
N GLY A 513 4.54 -10.61 7.19
CA GLY A 513 3.88 -10.52 5.89
C GLY A 513 4.70 -11.12 4.74
N PHE A 514 6.02 -10.93 4.74
CA PHE A 514 6.89 -11.51 3.71
C PHE A 514 7.10 -13.01 3.90
N ILE A 515 7.40 -13.46 5.12
CA ILE A 515 7.58 -14.88 5.45
C ILE A 515 6.31 -15.67 5.11
N SER A 516 5.15 -15.16 5.51
CA SER A 516 3.87 -15.81 5.20
C SER A 516 3.58 -15.87 3.70
N MET A 517 4.04 -14.90 2.90
CA MET A 517 3.95 -14.96 1.43
C MET A 517 4.86 -16.02 0.80
N LEU A 518 5.98 -16.37 1.46
CA LEU A 518 6.92 -17.40 0.99
C LEU A 518 6.46 -18.81 1.36
N ILE A 519 5.95 -18.98 2.58
CA ILE A 519 5.56 -20.30 3.13
C ILE A 519 4.19 -20.73 2.61
N LEU A 520 3.22 -19.80 2.54
CA LEU A 520 1.86 -20.17 2.17
C LEU A 520 1.72 -20.33 0.65
N PRO A 521 1.02 -21.38 0.19
CA PRO A 521 0.86 -21.61 -1.23
C PRO A 521 0.07 -20.46 -1.89
N GLN A 522 0.64 -19.88 -2.95
CA GLN A 522 0.12 -18.66 -3.59
C GLN A 522 -1.18 -18.88 -4.38
N ARG A 523 -1.55 -20.13 -4.67
CA ARG A 523 -2.73 -20.54 -5.44
C ARG A 523 -3.42 -21.74 -4.80
N THR A 524 -4.13 -21.51 -3.70
CA THR A 524 -5.07 -22.47 -3.13
C THR A 524 -6.45 -21.83 -3.03
N GLN A 525 -7.49 -22.60 -3.33
CA GLN A 525 -8.89 -22.20 -3.15
C GLN A 525 -9.46 -22.73 -1.83
N ASN A 526 -8.60 -23.03 -0.86
CA ASN A 526 -9.02 -23.64 0.39
C ASN A 526 -9.50 -22.55 1.36
N ASN A 527 -10.76 -22.65 1.79
CA ASN A 527 -11.40 -21.76 2.75
C ASN A 527 -10.65 -21.68 4.09
N ALA A 528 -9.91 -22.72 4.48
CA ALA A 528 -9.09 -22.69 5.70
C ALA A 528 -8.04 -21.58 5.68
N PHE A 529 -7.44 -21.29 4.52
CA PHE A 529 -6.48 -20.19 4.40
C PHE A 529 -7.16 -18.82 4.45
N ASN A 530 -8.41 -18.71 3.98
CA ASN A 530 -9.18 -17.48 4.15
C ASN A 530 -9.45 -17.22 5.64
N VAL A 531 -9.86 -18.25 6.40
CA VAL A 531 -10.04 -18.15 7.87
C VAL A 531 -8.74 -17.77 8.56
N PHE A 532 -7.60 -18.36 8.14
CA PHE A 532 -6.29 -17.99 8.67
C PHE A 532 -5.94 -16.52 8.42
N ILE A 533 -6.20 -15.99 7.21
CA ILE A 533 -5.98 -14.57 6.89
C ILE A 533 -6.87 -13.68 7.77
N TRP A 534 -8.14 -14.01 7.96
CA TRP A 534 -9.02 -13.26 8.85
C TRP A 534 -8.53 -13.26 10.29
N ALA A 535 -8.19 -14.44 10.83
CA ALA A 535 -7.69 -14.57 12.20
C ALA A 535 -6.41 -13.77 12.42
N SER A 536 -5.45 -13.87 11.48
CA SER A 536 -4.20 -13.13 11.54
C SER A 536 -4.37 -11.62 11.36
N LEU A 537 -5.30 -11.17 10.51
CA LEU A 537 -5.62 -9.74 10.35
C LEU A 537 -6.22 -9.16 11.63
N PHE A 538 -7.17 -9.86 12.26
CA PHE A 538 -7.79 -9.40 13.50
C PHE A 538 -6.81 -9.38 14.67
N VAL A 539 -6.03 -10.44 14.86
CA VAL A 539 -5.00 -10.48 15.91
C VAL A 539 -3.93 -9.41 15.67
N GLY A 540 -3.50 -9.21 14.41
CA GLY A 540 -2.53 -8.20 14.04
C GLY A 540 -3.01 -6.78 14.39
N LEU A 541 -4.27 -6.45 14.07
CA LEU A 541 -4.89 -5.17 14.41
C LEU A 541 -5.08 -5.00 15.91
N GLY A 542 -5.54 -6.04 16.62
CA GLY A 542 -5.66 -6.02 18.08
C GLY A 542 -4.30 -5.76 18.75
N MET A 543 -3.24 -6.39 18.24
CA MET A 543 -1.87 -6.17 18.69
C MET A 543 -1.42 -4.74 18.42
N GLN A 544 -1.63 -4.18 17.22
CA GLN A 544 -1.29 -2.79 16.91
C GLN A 544 -2.01 -1.80 17.83
N MET A 545 -3.34 -1.92 17.95
CA MET A 545 -4.15 -1.04 18.80
C MET A 545 -3.69 -1.09 20.26
N CYS A 546 -3.41 -2.28 20.76
CA CYS A 546 -2.93 -2.48 22.13
C CYS A 546 -1.54 -1.85 22.34
N LEU A 547 -0.59 -2.22 21.49
CA LEU A 547 0.81 -1.86 21.64
C LEU A 547 1.09 -0.37 21.45
N TYR A 548 0.50 0.26 20.44
CA TYR A 548 0.64 1.71 20.26
C TYR A 548 -0.04 2.47 21.39
N SER A 549 -1.23 2.06 21.84
CA SER A 549 -1.93 2.76 22.93
C SER A 549 -1.17 2.65 24.25
N ILE A 550 -0.67 1.46 24.59
CA ILE A 550 0.14 1.24 25.81
C ILE A 550 1.37 2.15 25.82
N GLU A 551 2.12 2.20 24.72
CA GLU A 551 3.31 3.05 24.64
C GLU A 551 2.95 4.55 24.74
N TRP A 552 1.84 4.96 24.14
CA TRP A 552 1.33 6.32 24.27
C TRP A 552 1.03 6.68 25.72
N TYR A 553 0.26 5.87 26.43
CA TYR A 553 -0.05 6.10 27.85
C TYR A 553 1.18 6.02 28.75
N ALA A 554 2.09 5.08 28.49
CA ALA A 554 3.35 4.97 29.23
C ALA A 554 4.21 6.24 29.10
N ARG A 555 4.19 6.91 27.94
CA ARG A 555 4.92 8.18 27.74
C ARG A 555 4.31 9.37 28.48
N GLN A 556 3.02 9.32 28.76
CA GLN A 556 2.33 10.35 29.55
C GLN A 556 2.59 10.15 31.05
N ASN A 557 2.59 8.90 31.52
CA ASN A 557 2.70 8.58 32.94
C ASN A 557 4.17 8.53 33.44
N CYS A 558 5.12 8.25 32.55
CA CYS A 558 6.53 8.10 32.90
C CYS A 558 7.36 9.30 32.40
N PRO A 559 8.20 9.92 33.26
CA PRO A 559 9.06 11.02 32.88
C PRO A 559 10.13 10.58 31.86
N ARG A 560 10.71 11.54 31.14
CA ARG A 560 11.81 11.31 30.19
C ARG A 560 13.03 10.76 30.93
N SER A 561 13.48 9.55 30.58
CA SER A 561 14.68 8.93 31.17
C SER A 561 15.98 9.37 30.51
N VAL A 562 15.93 9.82 29.24
CA VAL A 562 17.10 10.26 28.47
C VAL A 562 16.76 11.56 27.74
N SER A 563 17.70 12.51 27.69
CA SER A 563 17.55 13.75 26.93
C SER A 563 17.96 13.57 25.46
N GLY A 564 17.20 14.18 24.53
CA GLY A 564 17.54 14.24 23.10
C GLY A 564 16.85 13.19 22.23
N ALA A 565 17.37 12.97 21.02
CA ALA A 565 16.75 12.11 20.00
C ALA A 565 16.63 10.63 20.41
N LEU A 566 17.41 10.17 21.40
CA LEU A 566 17.33 8.79 21.90
C LEU A 566 16.02 8.48 22.65
N ASP A 567 15.36 9.48 23.25
CA ASP A 567 14.03 9.31 23.87
C ASP A 567 12.95 8.92 22.85
N TYR A 568 13.17 9.26 21.58
CA TYR A 568 12.27 8.88 20.49
C TYR A 568 12.30 7.38 20.21
N PHE A 569 13.47 6.74 20.35
CA PHE A 569 13.69 5.33 19.98
C PHE A 569 13.54 4.35 21.14
N ILE A 570 13.61 4.82 22.39
CA ILE A 570 13.53 3.96 23.57
C ILE A 570 12.07 3.84 24.02
N PRO A 571 11.46 2.63 23.99
CA PRO A 571 10.05 2.44 24.38
C PRO A 571 9.87 2.50 25.89
N ARG A 572 9.00 3.38 26.37
CA ARG A 572 8.78 3.55 27.83
C ARG A 572 7.94 2.44 28.43
N SER A 573 7.09 1.79 27.63
CA SER A 573 6.28 0.64 28.06
C SER A 573 7.10 -0.55 28.58
N LEU A 574 8.36 -0.69 28.15
CA LEU A 574 9.24 -1.80 28.56
C LEU A 574 10.21 -1.44 29.69
N PHE A 575 10.61 -0.17 29.77
CA PHE A 575 11.72 0.27 30.64
C PHE A 575 11.29 1.15 31.82
N CYS A 576 10.05 1.65 31.85
CA CYS A 576 9.57 2.45 32.98
C CYS A 576 9.40 1.58 34.24
N ARG A 577 10.06 1.97 35.33
CA ARG A 577 9.90 1.33 36.65
C ARG A 577 8.80 2.03 37.43
N GLU A 578 8.11 1.27 38.28
CA GLU A 578 7.00 1.77 39.10
C GLU A 578 7.41 2.92 40.04
N SER A 579 8.67 2.95 40.47
CA SER A 579 9.25 4.05 41.26
C SER A 579 9.25 5.41 40.56
N ASP A 580 9.20 5.40 39.23
CA ASP A 580 9.39 6.58 38.39
C ASP A 580 8.04 7.11 37.86
N ILE A 581 6.93 6.43 38.18
CA ILE A 581 5.58 6.85 37.77
C ILE A 581 5.22 8.10 38.55
N VAL A 582 5.08 9.21 37.82
CA VAL A 582 4.58 10.45 38.40
C VAL A 582 3.07 10.26 38.61
N LYS A 583 2.63 10.14 39.87
CA LYS A 583 1.20 10.27 40.21
C LYS A 583 0.72 11.61 39.62
N PRO A 584 -0.44 11.66 38.96
CA PRO A 584 -0.88 12.86 38.25
C PRO A 584 -0.93 14.04 39.23
N SER A 585 0.08 14.90 39.13
CA SER A 585 0.09 16.22 39.75
C SER A 585 -0.22 17.22 38.65
N ILE A 586 -1.05 18.19 39.00
CA ILE A 586 -1.90 19.08 38.18
C ILE A 586 -1.14 20.00 37.19
N SER A 587 0.10 19.70 36.82
CA SER A 587 0.89 20.56 35.93
C SER A 587 1.61 19.74 34.86
N ASN A 588 1.05 19.70 33.65
CA ASN A 588 1.63 20.34 32.46
C ASN A 588 0.87 19.96 31.17
N HIS A 589 0.33 20.99 30.51
CA HIS A 589 -0.05 21.08 29.09
C HIS A 589 -1.05 20.09 28.45
N LEU A 590 -1.58 19.10 29.17
CA LEU A 590 -2.78 18.37 28.70
C LEU A 590 -4.05 19.03 29.24
N PRO A 591 -5.14 19.10 28.46
CA PRO A 591 -6.44 19.48 29.01
C PRO A 591 -6.77 18.56 30.20
N ASN A 592 -7.23 19.12 31.31
CA ASN A 592 -7.62 18.38 32.53
C ASN A 592 -8.50 17.14 32.25
N PHE A 593 -9.22 17.14 31.12
CA PHE A 593 -10.03 16.03 30.64
C PHE A 593 -9.28 14.71 30.42
N ILE A 594 -7.98 14.70 30.09
CA ILE A 594 -7.23 13.44 29.93
C ILE A 594 -6.86 12.84 31.31
N HIS A 595 -6.80 13.66 32.35
CA HIS A 595 -6.61 13.19 33.73
C HIS A 595 -7.93 12.71 34.36
N ASP A 596 -9.07 13.26 33.93
CA ASP A 596 -10.43 12.82 34.35
C ASP A 596 -11.00 11.68 33.47
N LEU A 597 -10.30 11.31 32.39
CA LEU A 597 -10.54 10.13 31.53
C LEU A 597 -9.70 8.93 31.93
#